data_AF-A0A953EIK3-F1
#
_entry.id   AF-A0A953EIK3-F1
#
_cell.length_a   1.000
_cell.length_b   1.000
_cell.length_c   1.000
_cell.angle_alpha   90.00
_cell.angle_beta   90.00
_cell.angle_gamma   90.00
#
_symmetry.space_group_name_H-M   'P 1'
#
loop_
_entity.id
_entity.type
_entity.pdbx_description
1 polymer ?
#
loop_
_entity_poly.entity_id
_entity_poly.type
_entity_poly.pdbx_seq_one_letter_code
_entity_poly.pdbx_strand_id
1 'polypeptide(L)'
;MEDRLRIVHYPEPVLLSVAKPVSDREFANGLKAFSEEMFAVMAEAGGVGLAAPQVGRSTRLFVMDIPEGDDTPAIRAALINPEILHVEGEQTGDEGCLSFPGIFQPVKRQMRVVARALDAAGKEFELDATGLAARCILHETDHLDGIVFLDRMSILKRDLAKRKIKRLQKRGEW
;
A
#
# COMPACT_ATOMS: atom_id res chain seq x y z
N MET A 1 7.26 3.33 -26.87
CA MET A 1 7.49 3.84 -25.51
C MET A 1 6.25 3.47 -24.73
N GLU A 2 6.25 2.29 -24.11
CA GLU A 2 5.16 1.94 -23.19
C GLU A 2 5.26 2.86 -21.98
N ASP A 3 4.16 3.53 -21.65
CA ASP A 3 4.08 4.45 -20.52
C ASP A 3 4.28 3.65 -19.23
N ARG A 4 5.47 3.80 -18.66
CA ARG A 4 5.85 3.23 -17.37
C ARG A 4 4.87 3.67 -16.27
N LEU A 5 4.50 2.77 -15.37
CA LEU A 5 3.71 3.10 -14.19
C LEU A 5 4.36 4.25 -13.40
N ARG A 6 3.55 5.27 -13.10
CA ARG A 6 3.95 6.43 -12.30
C ARG A 6 3.19 6.42 -10.98
N ILE A 7 3.92 6.70 -9.90
CA ILE A 7 3.31 6.88 -8.58
C ILE A 7 2.56 8.22 -8.56
N VAL A 8 1.27 8.18 -8.23
CA VAL A 8 0.43 9.36 -8.03
C VAL A 8 0.59 9.88 -6.61
N HIS A 9 0.50 11.20 -6.44
CA HIS A 9 0.67 11.85 -5.15
C HIS A 9 -0.67 12.37 -4.61
N TYR A 10 -0.79 12.44 -3.29
CA TYR A 10 -1.98 13.03 -2.66
C TYR A 10 -2.20 14.49 -3.12
N PRO A 11 -3.43 14.96 -3.38
CA PRO A 11 -4.72 14.32 -3.15
C PRO A 11 -5.36 13.76 -4.43
N GLU A 12 -4.60 13.09 -5.31
CA GLU A 12 -5.20 12.53 -6.52
C GLU A 12 -6.43 11.64 -6.18
N PRO A 13 -7.58 11.80 -6.88
CA PRO A 13 -8.85 11.20 -6.45
C PRO A 13 -8.83 9.68 -6.31
N VAL A 14 -7.98 9.01 -7.09
CA VAL A 14 -7.81 7.55 -7.05
C VAL A 14 -7.31 7.05 -5.68
N LEU A 15 -6.53 7.86 -4.96
CA LEU A 15 -6.01 7.54 -3.62
C LEU A 15 -7.10 7.63 -2.53
N LEU A 16 -8.22 8.27 -2.84
CA LEU A 16 -9.30 8.59 -1.90
C LEU A 16 -10.62 7.89 -2.27
N SER A 17 -10.54 6.90 -3.16
CA SER A 17 -11.68 6.15 -3.68
C SER A 17 -11.50 4.67 -3.41
N VAL A 18 -12.58 3.99 -3.01
CA VAL A 18 -12.57 2.54 -2.83
C VAL A 18 -12.23 1.85 -4.16
N ALA A 19 -11.22 1.00 -4.15
CA ALA A 19 -10.75 0.26 -5.31
C ALA A 19 -11.70 -0.89 -5.66
N LYS A 20 -11.80 -1.22 -6.96
CA LYS A 20 -12.69 -2.27 -7.45
C LYS A 20 -12.05 -3.65 -7.32
N PRO A 21 -12.81 -4.71 -6.97
CA PRO A 21 -12.29 -6.06 -6.99
C PRO A 21 -11.72 -6.44 -8.38
N VAL A 22 -10.62 -7.18 -8.41
CA VAL A 22 -10.07 -7.79 -9.62
C VAL A 22 -11.04 -8.86 -10.12
N SER A 23 -11.35 -8.80 -11.41
CA SER A 23 -12.18 -9.80 -12.11
C SER A 23 -11.35 -10.93 -12.75
N ASP A 24 -11.97 -12.09 -13.01
CA ASP A 24 -11.35 -13.21 -13.75
C ASP A 24 -10.77 -12.78 -15.11
N ARG A 25 -11.43 -11.80 -15.77
CA ARG A 25 -10.94 -11.23 -17.02
C ARG A 25 -9.59 -10.52 -16.85
N GLU A 26 -9.38 -9.84 -15.73
CA GLU A 26 -8.11 -9.16 -15.46
C GLU A 26 -7.00 -10.18 -15.17
N PHE A 27 -7.29 -11.26 -14.44
CA PHE A 27 -6.35 -12.38 -14.28
C PHE A 27 -5.87 -12.95 -15.61
N ALA A 28 -6.80 -13.14 -16.56
CA ALA A 28 -6.48 -13.63 -17.90
C ALA A 28 -5.68 -12.62 -18.76
N ASN A 29 -5.71 -11.32 -18.42
CA ASN A 29 -5.19 -10.25 -19.26
C ASN A 29 -4.16 -9.38 -18.54
N GLY A 30 -2.97 -9.93 -18.30
CA GLY A 30 -1.79 -9.15 -17.95
C GLY A 30 -1.68 -8.70 -16.49
N LEU A 31 -2.53 -9.21 -15.58
CA LEU A 31 -2.40 -8.91 -14.14
C LEU A 31 -1.03 -9.27 -13.59
N LYS A 32 -0.48 -10.41 -14.00
CA LYS A 32 0.88 -10.83 -13.61
C LYS A 32 1.95 -9.82 -14.03
N ALA A 33 1.94 -9.40 -15.29
CA ALA A 33 2.89 -8.40 -15.80
C ALA A 33 2.72 -7.05 -15.08
N PHE A 34 1.47 -6.65 -14.81
CA PHE A 34 1.18 -5.46 -14.04
C PHE A 34 1.72 -5.55 -12.59
N SER A 35 1.56 -6.70 -11.91
CA SER A 35 2.15 -6.92 -10.58
C SER A 35 3.68 -6.85 -10.62
N GLU A 36 4.32 -7.44 -11.64
CA GLU A 36 5.77 -7.38 -11.83
C GLU A 36 6.27 -5.94 -12.05
N GLU A 37 5.54 -5.14 -12.82
CA GLU A 37 5.86 -3.72 -13.01
C GLU A 37 5.69 -2.92 -11.71
N MET A 38 4.65 -3.20 -10.92
CA MET A 38 4.47 -2.59 -9.60
C MET A 38 5.63 -2.93 -8.65
N PHE A 39 6.12 -4.17 -8.64
CA PHE A 39 7.32 -4.52 -7.87
C PHE A 39 8.54 -3.70 -8.29
N ALA A 40 8.75 -3.52 -9.61
CA ALA A 40 9.87 -2.74 -10.11
C ALA A 40 9.77 -1.25 -9.70
N VAL A 41 8.61 -0.64 -9.86
CA VAL A 41 8.35 0.76 -9.46
C VAL A 41 8.51 0.94 -7.95
N MET A 42 7.98 0.01 -7.15
CA MET A 42 8.12 0.03 -5.70
C MET A 42 9.59 -0.01 -5.26
N ALA A 43 10.37 -0.94 -5.84
CA ALA A 43 11.78 -1.09 -5.52
C ALA A 43 12.61 0.15 -5.92
N GLU A 44 12.35 0.73 -7.09
CA GLU A 44 13.03 1.95 -7.54
C GLU A 44 12.72 3.18 -6.68
N ALA A 45 11.49 3.24 -6.15
CA ALA A 45 11.09 4.29 -5.22
C ALA A 45 11.58 4.04 -3.78
N GLY A 46 12.25 2.91 -3.51
CA GLY A 46 12.74 2.53 -2.18
C GLY A 46 11.63 2.17 -1.20
N GLY A 47 10.47 1.73 -1.70
CA GLY A 47 9.34 1.29 -0.89
C GLY A 47 9.37 -0.22 -0.59
N VAL A 48 8.57 -0.62 0.39
CA VAL A 48 8.35 -2.04 0.75
C VAL A 48 6.92 -2.52 0.46
N GLY A 49 6.04 -1.59 0.12
CA GLY A 49 4.65 -1.82 -0.29
C GLY A 49 4.23 -0.81 -1.36
N LEU A 50 3.36 -1.25 -2.28
CA LEU A 50 2.74 -0.40 -3.30
C LEU A 50 1.37 -0.95 -3.71
N ALA A 51 0.31 -0.17 -3.50
CA ALA A 51 -1.04 -0.48 -3.93
C ALA A 51 -1.35 0.06 -5.34
N ALA A 52 -2.19 -0.66 -6.10
CA ALA A 52 -2.56 -0.27 -7.46
C ALA A 52 -3.18 1.14 -7.57
N PRO A 53 -3.97 1.64 -6.59
CA PRO A 53 -4.42 3.03 -6.58
C PRO A 53 -3.27 4.04 -6.62
N GLN A 54 -2.11 3.72 -6.04
CA GLN A 54 -0.93 4.59 -6.03
C GLN A 54 -0.25 4.67 -7.39
N VAL A 55 -0.59 3.82 -8.35
CA VAL A 55 -0.15 3.92 -9.75
C VAL A 55 -1.31 4.28 -10.69
N GLY A 56 -2.37 4.91 -10.14
CA GLY A 56 -3.50 5.41 -10.93
C GLY A 56 -4.57 4.37 -11.27
N ARG A 57 -4.45 3.12 -10.81
CA ARG A 57 -5.39 2.03 -11.13
C ARG A 57 -6.27 1.68 -9.94
N SER A 58 -7.57 1.96 -10.06
CA SER A 58 -8.58 1.67 -9.02
C SER A 58 -8.96 0.17 -8.98
N THR A 59 -8.02 -0.67 -8.54
CA THR A 59 -8.15 -2.13 -8.46
C THR A 59 -7.62 -2.63 -7.11
N ARG A 60 -8.28 -3.64 -6.51
CA ARG A 60 -7.90 -4.25 -5.22
C ARG A 60 -6.68 -5.17 -5.36
N LEU A 61 -5.52 -4.56 -5.54
CA LEU A 61 -4.24 -5.25 -5.67
C LEU A 61 -3.16 -4.40 -5.00
N PHE A 62 -2.32 -5.03 -4.20
CA PHE A 62 -1.04 -4.43 -3.79
C PHE A 62 0.09 -5.45 -3.88
N VAL A 63 1.31 -4.94 -3.94
CA VAL A 63 2.54 -5.74 -3.85
C VAL A 63 3.32 -5.35 -2.60
N MET A 64 4.05 -6.29 -2.02
CA MET A 64 4.96 -6.05 -0.91
C MET A 64 6.23 -6.89 -1.05
N ASP A 65 7.38 -6.33 -0.69
CA ASP A 65 8.68 -7.00 -0.62
C ASP A 65 9.35 -6.57 0.68
N ILE A 66 9.15 -7.37 1.72
CA ILE A 66 9.63 -7.16 3.08
C ILE A 66 10.88 -8.01 3.28
N PRO A 67 12.03 -7.41 3.61
CA PRO A 67 13.25 -8.17 3.87
C PRO A 67 13.12 -9.02 5.14
N GLU A 68 14.01 -10.00 5.27
CA GLU A 68 14.15 -10.78 6.50
C GLU A 68 14.51 -9.84 7.67
N GLY A 69 13.87 -10.08 8.81
CA GLY A 69 14.14 -9.40 10.07
C GLY A 69 14.62 -10.38 11.13
N ASP A 70 14.93 -9.89 12.33
CA ASP A 70 15.55 -10.69 13.40
C ASP A 70 14.78 -11.99 13.73
N ASP A 71 13.44 -11.92 13.73
CA ASP A 71 12.55 -13.05 14.05
C ASP A 71 11.47 -13.31 12.97
N THR A 72 11.62 -12.73 11.77
CA THR A 72 10.60 -12.81 10.71
C THR A 72 11.23 -13.09 9.35
N PRO A 73 10.70 -14.06 8.57
CA PRO A 73 11.24 -14.36 7.25
C PRO A 73 11.00 -13.22 6.26
N ALA A 74 11.80 -13.17 5.20
CA ALA A 74 11.51 -12.31 4.06
C ALA A 74 10.17 -12.70 3.41
N ILE A 75 9.36 -11.71 3.04
CA ILE A 75 8.05 -11.90 2.42
C ILE A 75 7.95 -11.04 1.17
N ARG A 76 7.85 -11.69 0.02
CA ARG A 76 7.51 -11.04 -1.25
C ARG A 76 6.22 -11.61 -1.81
N ALA A 77 5.18 -10.79 -1.91
CA ALA A 77 3.85 -11.24 -2.32
C ALA A 77 3.07 -10.15 -3.06
N ALA A 78 2.23 -10.58 -4.01
CA ALA A 78 1.15 -9.78 -4.55
C ALA A 78 -0.15 -10.27 -3.90
N LEU A 79 -0.90 -9.37 -3.28
CA LEU A 79 -2.17 -9.66 -2.63
C LEU A 79 -3.29 -9.05 -3.45
N ILE A 80 -4.07 -9.91 -4.09
CA ILE A 80 -5.22 -9.54 -4.93
C ILE A 80 -6.51 -9.86 -4.20
N ASN A 81 -7.45 -8.91 -4.23
CA ASN A 81 -8.70 -8.96 -3.48
C ASN A 81 -8.49 -9.35 -2.00
N PRO A 82 -7.55 -8.72 -1.28
CA PRO A 82 -7.25 -9.13 0.09
C PRO A 82 -8.43 -8.91 1.03
N GLU A 83 -8.59 -9.85 1.96
CA GLU A 83 -9.51 -9.83 3.08
C GLU A 83 -8.73 -10.01 4.39
N ILE A 84 -8.93 -9.10 5.34
CA ILE A 84 -8.32 -9.19 6.68
C ILE A 84 -9.20 -10.09 7.55
N LEU A 85 -8.72 -11.29 7.84
CA LEU A 85 -9.45 -12.29 8.63
C LEU A 85 -9.31 -12.06 10.14
N HIS A 86 -8.11 -11.66 10.56
CA HIS A 86 -7.80 -11.48 11.98
C HIS A 86 -6.72 -10.42 12.19
N VAL A 87 -6.81 -9.69 13.29
CA VAL A 87 -5.80 -8.74 13.73
C VAL A 87 -5.64 -8.81 15.24
N GLU A 88 -4.42 -8.71 15.75
CA GLU A 88 -4.15 -8.73 17.18
C GLU A 88 -2.92 -7.90 17.59
N GLY A 89 -2.87 -7.55 18.88
CA GLY A 89 -1.81 -6.73 19.46
C GLY A 89 -1.81 -5.27 19.00
N GLU A 90 -0.82 -4.51 19.47
CA GLU A 90 -0.59 -3.12 19.07
C GLU A 90 0.91 -2.89 18.85
N GLN A 91 1.24 -2.08 17.85
CA GLN A 91 2.56 -1.53 17.59
C GLN A 91 2.44 -0.06 17.16
N THR A 92 3.38 0.76 17.62
CA THR A 92 3.55 2.14 17.13
C THR A 92 4.89 2.23 16.44
N GLY A 93 4.91 2.75 15.22
CA GLY A 93 6.12 2.91 14.42
C GLY A 93 5.90 3.93 13.32
N ASP A 94 6.99 4.45 12.77
CA ASP A 94 6.93 5.43 11.69
C ASP A 94 6.44 4.76 10.40
N GLU A 95 5.41 5.35 9.79
CA GLU A 95 4.97 5.04 8.42
C GLU A 95 5.38 6.18 7.50
N GLY A 96 5.92 5.80 6.34
CA GLY A 96 6.00 6.62 5.14
C GLY A 96 5.08 6.04 4.07
N CYS A 97 4.81 6.82 3.02
CA CYS A 97 4.03 6.37 1.88
C CYS A 97 4.60 7.02 0.61
N LEU A 98 4.75 6.25 -0.46
CA LEU A 98 5.29 6.73 -1.73
C LEU A 98 4.41 7.83 -2.36
N SER A 99 3.11 7.84 -2.06
CA SER A 99 2.18 8.91 -2.47
C SER A 99 2.24 10.17 -1.60
N PHE A 100 3.10 10.19 -0.57
CA PHE A 100 3.32 11.31 0.36
C PHE A 100 4.82 11.57 0.57
N PRO A 101 5.56 11.98 -0.47
CA PRO A 101 7.00 12.11 -0.42
C PRO A 101 7.48 13.01 0.72
N GLY A 102 8.43 12.52 1.51
CA GLY A 102 9.04 13.27 2.63
C GLY A 102 8.13 13.48 3.84
N ILE A 103 7.06 12.69 3.97
CA ILE A 103 6.19 12.68 5.15
C ILE A 103 6.27 11.31 5.83
N PHE A 104 6.83 11.33 7.04
CA PHE A 104 6.90 10.18 7.93
C PHE A 104 6.26 10.54 9.25
N GLN A 105 5.42 9.66 9.79
CA GLN A 105 4.75 9.88 11.07
C GLN A 105 4.51 8.56 11.81
N PRO A 106 4.52 8.57 13.15
CA PRO A 106 4.18 7.39 13.92
C PRO A 106 2.69 7.06 13.80
N VAL A 107 2.39 5.83 13.41
CA VAL A 107 1.02 5.30 13.26
C VAL A 107 0.88 4.05 14.12
N LYS A 108 -0.26 3.96 14.81
CA LYS A 108 -0.66 2.76 15.56
C LYS A 108 -1.26 1.73 14.59
N ARG A 109 -0.75 0.50 14.67
CA ARG A 109 -1.22 -0.66 13.90
C ARG A 109 -1.27 -1.88 14.81
N GLN A 110 -1.96 -2.92 14.36
CA GLN A 110 -1.92 -4.22 15.01
C GLN A 110 -0.56 -4.90 14.77
N MET A 111 -0.10 -5.66 15.77
CA MET A 111 1.20 -6.33 15.71
C MET A 111 1.19 -7.53 14.79
N ARG A 112 0.05 -8.22 14.70
CA ARG A 112 -0.16 -9.39 13.84
C ARG A 112 -1.44 -9.24 13.02
N VAL A 113 -1.40 -9.78 11.81
CA VAL A 113 -2.49 -9.81 10.84
C VAL A 113 -2.52 -11.16 10.14
N VAL A 114 -3.71 -11.72 10.02
CA VAL A 114 -3.98 -12.84 9.11
C VAL A 114 -4.83 -12.31 7.97
N ALA A 115 -4.33 -12.43 6.75
CA ALA A 115 -5.01 -11.99 5.54
C ALA A 115 -5.19 -13.16 4.57
N ARG A 116 -6.34 -13.21 3.89
CA ARG A 116 -6.59 -14.08 2.74
C ARG A 116 -6.51 -13.25 1.46
N ALA A 117 -5.90 -13.79 0.42
CA ALA A 117 -5.81 -13.13 -0.88
C ALA A 117 -5.66 -14.14 -2.01
N LEU A 118 -5.79 -13.65 -3.24
CA LEU A 118 -5.38 -14.35 -4.44
C LEU A 118 -3.96 -13.92 -4.83
N ASP A 119 -3.15 -14.84 -5.33
CA ASP A 119 -1.86 -14.53 -5.94
C ASP A 119 -2.03 -14.09 -7.40
N ALA A 120 -0.94 -13.72 -8.08
CA ALA A 120 -0.98 -13.27 -9.48
C ALA A 120 -1.47 -14.33 -10.48
N ALA A 121 -1.56 -15.60 -10.09
CA ALA A 121 -2.12 -16.70 -10.87
C ALA A 121 -3.60 -16.98 -10.52
N GLY A 122 -4.18 -16.24 -9.58
CA GLY A 122 -5.56 -16.42 -9.11
C GLY A 122 -5.70 -17.55 -8.09
N LYS A 123 -4.60 -18.05 -7.52
CA LYS A 123 -4.64 -19.08 -6.48
C LYS A 123 -4.81 -18.41 -5.11
N GLU A 124 -5.77 -18.90 -4.33
CA GLU A 124 -5.98 -18.45 -2.96
C GLU A 124 -4.83 -18.87 -2.04
N PHE A 125 -4.45 -17.96 -1.14
CA PHE A 125 -3.55 -18.22 -0.05
C PHE A 125 -3.93 -17.39 1.18
N GLU A 126 -3.43 -17.82 2.33
CA GLU A 126 -3.48 -17.06 3.58
C GLU A 126 -2.06 -16.69 4.00
N LEU A 127 -1.92 -15.49 4.55
CA LEU A 127 -0.66 -14.95 5.05
C LEU A 127 -0.86 -14.51 6.51
N ASP A 128 -0.12 -15.16 7.39
CA ASP A 128 0.00 -14.78 8.80
C ASP A 128 1.30 -14.02 9.00
N ALA A 129 1.19 -12.72 9.29
CA ALA A 129 2.33 -11.80 9.34
C ALA A 129 2.34 -11.01 10.64
N THR A 130 3.54 -10.69 11.10
CA THR A 130 3.80 -9.87 12.28
C THR A 130 4.67 -8.66 11.93
N GLY A 131 4.80 -7.71 12.87
CA GLY A 131 5.76 -6.61 12.78
C GLY A 131 5.60 -5.75 11.52
N LEU A 132 6.69 -5.58 10.76
CA LEU A 132 6.71 -4.73 9.57
C LEU A 132 5.80 -5.26 8.45
N ALA A 133 5.74 -6.59 8.25
CA ALA A 133 4.87 -7.18 7.24
C ALA A 133 3.39 -6.98 7.58
N ALA A 134 3.00 -7.16 8.84
CA ALA A 134 1.64 -6.84 9.32
C ALA A 134 1.28 -5.37 9.09
N ARG A 135 2.20 -4.44 9.40
CA ARG A 135 2.03 -3.01 9.16
C ARG A 135 1.86 -2.70 7.67
N CYS A 136 2.69 -3.29 6.81
CA CYS A 136 2.62 -3.12 5.37
C CYS A 136 1.25 -3.58 4.84
N ILE A 137 0.80 -4.78 5.22
CA ILE A 137 -0.51 -5.31 4.78
C ILE A 137 -1.65 -4.37 5.17
N LEU A 138 -1.67 -3.86 6.40
CA LEU A 138 -2.69 -2.91 6.86
C LEU A 138 -2.62 -1.57 6.12
N HIS A 139 -1.42 -1.07 5.86
CA HIS A 139 -1.21 0.18 5.12
C HIS A 139 -1.69 0.06 3.68
N GLU A 140 -1.27 -0.98 2.97
CA GLU A 140 -1.66 -1.17 1.58
C GLU A 140 -3.14 -1.53 1.44
N THR A 141 -3.73 -2.23 2.42
CA THR A 141 -5.17 -2.49 2.46
C THR A 141 -5.97 -1.20 2.64
N ASP A 142 -5.50 -0.27 3.49
CA ASP A 142 -6.11 1.07 3.62
C ASP A 142 -6.17 1.78 2.26
N HIS A 143 -5.10 1.70 1.45
CA HIS A 143 -5.10 2.29 0.11
C HIS A 143 -6.18 1.70 -0.80
N LEU A 144 -6.49 0.40 -0.68
CA LEU A 144 -7.57 -0.24 -1.44
C LEU A 144 -8.96 0.24 -1.00
N ASP A 145 -9.08 0.72 0.22
CA ASP A 145 -10.33 1.25 0.79
C ASP A 145 -10.42 2.78 0.67
N GLY A 146 -9.47 3.42 -0.02
CA GLY A 146 -9.41 4.87 -0.18
C GLY A 146 -9.03 5.62 1.11
N ILE A 147 -8.43 4.90 2.07
CA ILE A 147 -7.93 5.43 3.33
C ILE A 147 -6.44 5.67 3.19
N VAL A 148 -5.96 6.84 3.62
CA VAL A 148 -4.52 7.15 3.65
C VAL A 148 -4.02 7.18 5.08
N PHE A 149 -2.73 6.95 5.32
CA PHE A 149 -2.19 6.91 6.69
C PHE A 149 -2.39 8.24 7.47
N LEU A 150 -2.54 9.38 6.78
CA LEU A 150 -2.94 10.65 7.41
C LEU A 150 -4.28 10.51 8.17
N ASP A 151 -5.17 9.62 7.73
CA ASP A 151 -6.46 9.38 8.35
C ASP A 151 -6.39 8.55 9.64
N ARG A 152 -5.25 7.90 9.88
CA ARG A 152 -4.94 7.18 11.12
C ARG A 152 -4.29 8.08 12.17
N MET A 153 -3.99 9.35 11.84
CA MET A 153 -3.38 10.33 12.74
C MET A 153 -4.41 11.12 13.54
N SER A 154 -3.95 11.73 14.66
CA SER A 154 -4.72 12.75 15.37
C SER A 154 -5.04 13.93 14.45
N ILE A 155 -6.19 14.57 14.69
CA ILE A 155 -6.72 15.67 13.87
C ILE A 155 -5.67 16.78 13.69
N LEU A 156 -5.00 17.18 14.78
CA LEU A 156 -3.98 18.23 14.74
C LEU A 156 -2.80 17.85 13.82
N LYS A 157 -2.27 16.62 13.92
CA LYS A 157 -1.16 16.16 13.09
C LYS A 157 -1.56 16.05 11.62
N ARG A 158 -2.77 15.54 11.36
CA ARG A 158 -3.35 15.45 10.01
C ARG A 158 -3.45 16.82 9.35
N ASP A 159 -3.96 17.82 10.07
CA ASP A 159 -4.10 19.18 9.56
C ASP A 159 -2.74 19.85 9.28
N LEU A 160 -1.75 19.62 10.14
CA LEU A 160 -0.39 20.10 9.91
C LEU A 160 0.23 19.47 8.66
N ALA A 161 0.06 18.15 8.47
CA ALA A 161 0.52 17.45 7.28
C ALA A 161 -0.15 18.00 6.00
N LYS A 162 -1.48 18.14 6.01
CA LYS A 162 -2.23 18.72 4.88
C LYS A 162 -1.80 20.15 4.55
N ARG A 163 -1.52 20.97 5.57
CA ARG A 163 -0.97 22.34 5.37
C ARG A 163 0.44 22.31 4.78
N LYS A 164 1.31 21.38 5.20
CA LYS A 164 2.65 21.19 4.61
C LYS A 164 2.53 20.83 3.13
N ILE A 165 1.69 19.85 2.79
CA ILE A 165 1.44 19.43 1.40
C ILE A 165 0.96 20.61 0.56
N LYS A 166 -0.06 21.33 1.02
CA LYS A 166 -0.60 22.51 0.30
C LYS A 166 0.45 23.59 0.05
N ARG A 167 1.43 23.75 0.95
CA ARG A 167 2.55 24.68 0.75
C ARG A 167 3.53 24.18 -0.31
N LEU A 168 3.85 22.89 -0.32
CA LEU A 168 4.72 22.27 -1.33
C LEU A 168 4.09 22.35 -2.73
N GLN A 169 2.80 22.05 -2.84
CA GLN A 169 2.03 22.18 -4.09
C GLN A 169 2.08 23.61 -4.67
N LYS A 170 1.91 24.63 -3.82
CA LYS A 170 2.01 26.04 -4.25
C LYS A 170 3.39 26.42 -4.77
N ARG A 171 4.44 25.69 -4.38
CA ARG A 171 5.82 25.91 -4.80
C ARG A 171 6.24 25.05 -5.99
N GLY A 172 5.39 24.12 -6.43
CA GLY A 172 5.75 23.13 -7.46
C GLY A 172 6.72 22.06 -6.96
N GLU A 173 6.82 21.87 -5.64
CA GLU A 173 7.71 20.91 -4.97
C GLU A 173 6.96 19.63 -4.55
N TRP A 174 5.83 19.32 -5.18
CA TRP A 174 4.94 18.22 -4.80
C TRP A 174 4.51 17.37 -5.99
#